data_AF-A0A3M1H684-F1
#
_entry.id   AF-A0A3M1H684-F1
#
_cell.length_a   1.000
_cell.length_b   1.000
_cell.length_c   1.000
_cell.angle_alpha   90.00
_cell.angle_beta   90.00
_cell.angle_gamma   90.00
#
_symmetry.space_group_name_H-M   'P 1'
#
loop_
_entity.id
_entity.type
_entity.pdbx_description
1 polymer ?
#
loop_
_entity_poly.entity_id
_entity_poly.type
_entity_poly.pdbx_seq_one_letter_code
_entity_poly.pdbx_strand_id
1 'polypeptide(L)'
;MQTYQRWYKPLALMMVLVLLASLVAACGGQQSAPAEQPAQQEEAAPAQQEQPAQEEAKEEAPAAETGGAPFTIGVSNGFVGSEWRTQMIQNMQEVNAEYMAQGLTNELIIESADVDVQGQVQQIQNLINRGVDAIIINPNDQNALNPVIEEAVDAGILVIAVDQEVSSPKAINVVTNQKEWAKISARWLAEKLGGKGDVVLIEGFVGHPANEARMEGVAEVFAEYPGINVVGRDTGKWDQATGQQVMSNFL
;
A
#
# COMPACT_ATOMS: atom_id res chain seq x y z
N MET A 1 -42.54 64.61 5.97
CA MET A 1 -42.03 64.74 4.59
C MET A 1 -41.51 63.36 4.17
N GLN A 2 -42.12 62.85 3.09
CA GLN A 2 -41.79 61.68 2.25
C GLN A 2 -41.51 60.30 2.90
N THR A 3 -42.52 59.46 2.68
CA THR A 3 -42.72 58.02 2.89
C THR A 3 -41.91 57.13 1.94
N TYR A 4 -41.53 55.91 2.35
CA TYR A 4 -42.15 54.66 1.87
C TYR A 4 -41.57 53.39 2.54
N GLN A 5 -42.47 52.50 2.98
CA GLN A 5 -42.24 51.13 3.46
C GLN A 5 -42.25 50.12 2.30
N ARG A 6 -41.60 48.95 2.50
CA ARG A 6 -41.98 47.58 2.04
C ARG A 6 -40.91 46.58 2.53
N TRP A 7 -41.15 45.55 3.36
CA TRP A 7 -42.01 44.33 3.33
C TRP A 7 -41.36 43.07 2.69
N TYR A 8 -41.15 42.07 3.58
CA TYR A 8 -41.22 40.58 3.48
C TYR A 8 -40.42 39.72 2.46
N LYS A 9 -39.73 38.70 3.01
CA LYS A 9 -39.26 37.42 2.40
C LYS A 9 -40.41 36.36 2.44
N PRO A 10 -40.24 35.08 2.01
CA PRO A 10 -39.58 34.42 0.87
C PRO A 10 -40.56 33.52 0.05
N LEU A 11 -40.14 32.91 -1.06
CA LEU A 11 -40.97 31.96 -1.84
C LEU A 11 -40.19 30.68 -2.22
N ALA A 12 -40.91 29.56 -2.12
CA ALA A 12 -40.49 28.18 -2.29
C ALA A 12 -41.17 27.52 -3.50
N LEU A 13 -40.73 26.29 -3.82
CA LEU A 13 -41.46 25.18 -4.47
C LEU A 13 -41.64 25.15 -6.01
N MET A 14 -41.11 24.11 -6.65
CA MET A 14 -41.59 23.50 -7.93
C MET A 14 -40.96 22.09 -8.04
N MET A 15 -41.54 21.01 -7.52
CA MET A 15 -42.69 20.17 -7.91
C MET A 15 -42.42 19.17 -9.07
N VAL A 16 -42.60 17.89 -8.71
CA VAL A 16 -42.43 16.60 -9.40
C VAL A 16 -43.67 16.23 -10.22
N LEU A 17 -43.55 15.50 -11.35
CA LEU A 17 -44.55 14.58 -11.97
C LEU A 17 -43.92 13.83 -13.18
N VAL A 18 -43.54 12.54 -13.09
CA VAL A 18 -44.27 11.26 -13.32
C VAL A 18 -44.15 10.68 -14.74
N LEU A 19 -43.65 9.43 -14.78
CA LEU A 19 -43.57 8.45 -15.89
C LEU A 19 -44.95 7.82 -16.25
N LEU A 20 -45.18 7.47 -17.53
CA LEU A 20 -45.57 6.11 -18.02
C LEU A 20 -46.13 6.04 -19.48
N ALA A 21 -45.65 5.03 -20.21
CA ALA A 21 -46.32 4.14 -21.19
C ALA A 21 -46.67 4.58 -22.65
N SER A 22 -45.82 4.12 -23.59
CA SER A 22 -46.07 3.31 -24.83
C SER A 22 -47.40 3.38 -25.62
N LEU A 23 -47.33 3.59 -26.95
CA LEU A 23 -47.71 2.64 -28.05
C LEU A 23 -47.78 3.32 -29.46
N VAL A 24 -46.96 2.77 -30.39
CA VAL A 24 -47.23 2.39 -31.81
C VAL A 24 -47.83 3.39 -32.82
N ALA A 25 -47.07 3.73 -33.88
CA ALA A 25 -47.28 3.30 -35.28
C ALA A 25 -46.49 4.14 -36.31
N ALA A 26 -45.75 3.44 -37.21
CA ALA A 26 -45.50 3.75 -38.64
C ALA A 26 -44.79 5.09 -39.03
N CYS A 27 -43.89 5.21 -40.01
CA CYS A 27 -43.45 4.35 -41.11
C CYS A 27 -42.13 4.92 -41.71
N GLY A 28 -41.32 4.06 -42.32
CA GLY A 28 -40.56 4.39 -43.54
C GLY A 28 -39.04 4.51 -43.41
N GLY A 29 -38.30 3.62 -44.08
CA GLY A 29 -36.90 3.86 -44.45
C GLY A 29 -35.95 2.66 -44.53
N GLN A 30 -36.18 1.76 -45.49
CA GLN A 30 -35.22 0.93 -46.25
C GLN A 30 -33.80 0.68 -45.66
N GLN A 31 -33.49 -0.57 -45.28
CA GLN A 31 -32.11 -1.05 -45.21
C GLN A 31 -31.98 -2.46 -45.80
N SER A 32 -31.20 -2.55 -46.87
CA SER A 32 -30.86 -3.75 -47.61
C SER A 32 -29.90 -4.63 -46.79
N ALA A 33 -30.19 -5.92 -46.69
CA ALA A 33 -29.27 -6.93 -46.16
C ALA A 33 -28.20 -7.31 -47.21
N PRO A 34 -26.96 -7.66 -46.79
CA PRO A 34 -26.08 -8.48 -47.60
C PRO A 34 -26.03 -9.94 -47.13
N ALA A 35 -25.71 -10.78 -48.12
CA ALA A 35 -25.75 -12.23 -48.17
C ALA A 35 -24.79 -12.97 -47.23
N GLU A 36 -25.18 -14.21 -46.90
CA GLU A 36 -24.34 -15.26 -46.32
C GLU A 36 -23.15 -15.60 -47.23
N GLN A 37 -21.96 -15.70 -46.64
CA GLN A 37 -20.79 -16.37 -47.22
C GLN A 37 -20.53 -17.69 -46.48
N PRO A 38 -20.05 -18.74 -47.19
CA PRO A 38 -19.91 -20.07 -46.63
C PRO A 38 -18.67 -20.21 -45.73
N ALA A 39 -18.83 -21.02 -44.69
CA ALA A 39 -17.83 -21.32 -43.67
C ALA A 39 -16.53 -21.90 -44.25
N GLN A 40 -15.40 -21.29 -43.88
CA GLN A 40 -14.07 -21.90 -44.03
C GLN A 40 -13.82 -22.83 -42.84
N GLN A 41 -13.35 -24.03 -43.14
CA GLN A 41 -12.90 -25.02 -42.17
C GLN A 41 -11.63 -24.51 -41.50
N GLU A 42 -11.73 -24.25 -40.19
CA GLU A 42 -10.57 -24.05 -39.32
C GLU A 42 -10.05 -25.43 -38.90
N GLU A 43 -8.80 -25.70 -39.25
CA GLU A 43 -8.09 -26.93 -38.94
C GLU A 43 -7.91 -27.03 -37.41
N ALA A 44 -8.49 -28.07 -36.82
CA ALA A 44 -8.49 -28.29 -35.38
C ALA A 44 -7.05 -28.49 -34.86
N ALA A 45 -6.57 -27.54 -34.06
CA ALA A 45 -5.44 -27.76 -33.17
C ALA A 45 -5.80 -28.87 -32.17
N PRO A 46 -4.87 -29.79 -31.84
CA PRO A 46 -5.19 -30.89 -30.94
C PRO A 46 -5.51 -30.36 -29.54
N ALA A 47 -6.63 -30.84 -29.00
CA ALA A 47 -7.06 -30.60 -27.63
C ALA A 47 -5.94 -30.96 -26.65
N GLN A 48 -5.35 -29.94 -26.01
CA GLN A 48 -4.61 -30.15 -24.77
C GLN A 48 -5.64 -30.35 -23.67
N GLN A 49 -5.55 -31.51 -23.02
CA GLN A 49 -6.33 -31.82 -21.84
C GLN A 49 -6.01 -30.79 -20.75
N GLU A 50 -7.01 -30.00 -20.35
CA GLU A 50 -6.95 -29.22 -19.11
C GLU A 50 -6.78 -30.21 -17.95
N GLN A 51 -5.59 -30.23 -17.37
CA GLN A 51 -5.39 -30.83 -16.05
C GLN A 51 -6.19 -29.98 -15.05
N PRO A 52 -6.96 -30.59 -14.13
CA PRO A 52 -7.61 -29.83 -13.08
C PRO A 52 -6.54 -29.13 -12.26
N ALA A 53 -6.74 -27.82 -12.03
CA ALA A 53 -5.95 -27.04 -11.11
C ALA A 53 -5.86 -27.79 -9.78
N GLN A 54 -4.66 -28.21 -9.43
CA GLN A 54 -4.38 -28.70 -8.10
C GLN A 54 -4.58 -27.51 -7.16
N GLU A 55 -5.63 -27.61 -6.35
CA GLU A 55 -5.79 -26.83 -5.14
C GLU A 55 -4.52 -27.08 -4.31
N GLU A 56 -3.60 -26.10 -4.29
CA GLU A 56 -2.49 -26.11 -3.34
C GLU A 56 -3.11 -26.09 -1.95
N ALA A 57 -3.22 -27.28 -1.37
CA ALA A 57 -3.50 -27.41 0.04
C ALA A 57 -2.47 -26.53 0.78
N LYS A 58 -2.95 -25.54 1.54
CA LYS A 58 -2.13 -24.89 2.57
C LYS A 58 -1.51 -26.01 3.38
N GLU A 59 -0.21 -26.24 3.16
CA GLU A 59 0.59 -27.11 3.99
C GLU A 59 0.63 -26.43 5.35
N GLU A 60 -0.27 -26.85 6.26
CA GLU A 60 -0.19 -26.49 7.66
C GLU A 60 1.18 -26.95 8.14
N ALA A 61 2.07 -25.97 8.35
CA ALA A 61 3.35 -26.22 8.99
C ALA A 61 3.08 -27.00 10.29
N PRO A 62 3.84 -28.08 10.57
CA PRO A 62 3.61 -28.87 11.75
C PRO A 62 3.68 -27.95 12.97
N ALA A 63 2.68 -28.02 13.83
CA ALA A 63 2.65 -27.28 15.09
C ALA A 63 3.99 -27.52 15.80
N ALA A 64 4.80 -26.47 15.91
CA ALA A 64 6.02 -26.55 16.67
C ALA A 64 5.61 -26.78 18.12
N GLU A 65 5.84 -27.99 18.64
CA GLU A 65 5.74 -28.27 20.07
C GLU A 65 6.81 -27.45 20.79
N THR A 66 6.50 -26.18 21.04
CA THR A 66 7.28 -25.32 21.91
C THR A 66 6.92 -25.75 23.33
N GLY A 67 7.79 -26.54 23.97
CA GLY A 67 7.65 -26.91 25.39
C GLY A 67 7.78 -25.72 26.37
N GLY A 68 7.51 -24.49 25.91
CA GLY A 68 7.58 -23.23 26.67
C GLY A 68 6.22 -22.53 26.72
N ALA A 69 6.11 -21.47 27.54
CA ALA A 69 4.91 -20.65 27.57
C ALA A 69 4.72 -19.93 26.21
N PRO A 70 3.47 -19.71 25.74
CA PRO A 70 3.23 -18.98 24.50
C PRO A 70 3.75 -17.54 24.60
N PHE A 71 4.28 -17.01 23.50
CA PHE A 71 4.90 -15.68 23.47
C PHE A 71 3.88 -14.53 23.45
N THR A 72 4.23 -13.42 24.08
CA THR A 72 3.59 -12.12 23.94
C THR A 72 4.43 -11.23 23.02
N ILE A 73 3.82 -10.71 21.94
CA ILE A 73 4.53 -9.91 20.94
C ILE A 73 4.03 -8.46 20.98
N GLY A 74 4.96 -7.50 21.04
CA GLY A 74 4.69 -6.07 20.90
C GLY A 74 4.94 -5.58 19.48
N VAL A 75 4.15 -4.59 19.04
CA VAL A 75 4.35 -3.88 17.77
C VAL A 75 4.43 -2.38 18.07
N SER A 76 5.53 -1.72 17.68
CA SER A 76 5.65 -0.27 17.69
C SER A 76 5.66 0.28 16.26
N ASN A 77 4.73 1.18 15.96
CA ASN A 77 4.54 1.71 14.62
C ASN A 77 4.21 3.21 14.67
N GLY A 78 5.17 4.04 14.24
CA GLY A 78 4.92 5.46 13.94
C GLY A 78 4.11 5.58 12.65
N PHE A 79 2.80 5.73 12.77
CA PHE A 79 1.85 5.58 11.67
C PHE A 79 1.87 6.78 10.72
N VAL A 80 2.43 6.59 9.54
CA VAL A 80 2.38 7.57 8.43
C VAL A 80 1.23 7.23 7.49
N GLY A 81 0.00 7.57 7.92
CA GLY A 81 -1.21 7.86 7.10
C GLY A 81 -1.60 6.96 5.92
N SER A 82 -0.92 5.84 5.69
CA SER A 82 -0.92 5.12 4.41
C SER A 82 -1.62 3.77 4.53
N GLU A 83 -2.24 3.36 3.42
CA GLU A 83 -2.93 2.07 3.30
C GLU A 83 -2.00 0.90 3.62
N TRP A 84 -0.72 1.00 3.24
CA TRP A 84 0.30 0.00 3.56
C TRP A 84 0.46 -0.21 5.07
N ARG A 85 0.53 0.86 5.87
CA ARG A 85 0.68 0.74 7.33
C ARG A 85 -0.57 0.10 7.95
N THR A 86 -1.76 0.42 7.42
CA THR A 86 -3.01 -0.24 7.85
C THR A 86 -2.99 -1.73 7.53
N GLN A 87 -2.63 -2.10 6.29
CA GLN A 87 -2.53 -3.48 5.86
C GLN A 87 -1.47 -4.26 6.64
N MET A 88 -0.32 -3.64 6.93
CA MET A 88 0.74 -4.25 7.72
C MET A 88 0.22 -4.68 9.10
N ILE A 89 -0.51 -3.80 9.80
CA ILE A 89 -1.10 -4.13 11.11
C ILE A 89 -2.15 -5.23 10.99
N GLN A 90 -3.02 -5.17 9.97
CA GLN A 90 -4.02 -6.23 9.73
C GLN A 90 -3.35 -7.59 9.49
N ASN A 91 -2.33 -7.65 8.64
CA ASN A 91 -1.58 -8.88 8.36
C ASN A 91 -0.91 -9.42 9.64
N MET A 92 -0.34 -8.55 10.47
CA MET A 92 0.24 -8.97 11.76
C MET A 92 -0.82 -9.56 12.70
N GLN A 93 -2.02 -8.96 12.75
CA GLN A 93 -3.13 -9.47 13.56
C GLN A 93 -3.63 -10.82 13.04
N GLU A 94 -3.79 -10.97 11.73
CA GLU A 94 -4.23 -12.21 11.08
C GLU A 94 -3.24 -13.35 11.35
N VAL A 95 -1.94 -13.14 11.08
CA VAL A 95 -0.90 -14.14 11.33
C VAL A 95 -0.80 -14.47 12.83
N ASN A 96 -0.89 -13.48 13.72
CA ASN A 96 -0.89 -13.77 15.16
C ASN A 96 -2.11 -14.59 15.57
N ALA A 97 -3.29 -14.39 14.98
CA ALA A 97 -4.45 -15.23 15.26
C ALA A 97 -4.21 -16.70 14.86
N GLU A 98 -3.56 -16.94 13.72
CA GLU A 98 -3.12 -18.29 13.32
C GLU A 98 -2.13 -18.89 14.34
N TYR A 99 -1.18 -18.10 14.84
CA TYR A 99 -0.20 -18.55 15.85
C TYR A 99 -0.79 -18.77 17.24
N MET A 100 -1.79 -17.97 17.65
CA MET A 100 -2.54 -18.21 18.88
C MET A 100 -3.32 -19.52 18.79
N ALA A 101 -3.92 -19.84 17.64
CA ALA A 101 -4.62 -21.11 17.42
C ALA A 101 -3.68 -22.33 17.51
N GLN A 102 -2.39 -22.14 17.20
CA GLN A 102 -1.34 -23.14 17.35
C GLN A 102 -0.70 -23.17 18.75
N GLY A 103 -1.10 -22.27 19.65
CA GLY A 103 -0.52 -22.14 20.99
C GLY A 103 0.88 -21.53 21.03
N LEU A 104 1.33 -20.90 19.95
CA LEU A 104 2.66 -20.28 19.85
C LEU A 104 2.69 -18.88 20.48
N THR A 105 1.59 -18.14 20.37
CA THR A 105 1.44 -16.81 20.98
C THR A 105 0.22 -16.75 21.89
N ASN A 106 0.21 -15.80 22.83
CA ASN A 106 -0.94 -15.52 23.70
C ASN A 106 -1.59 -14.15 23.48
N GLU A 107 -0.81 -13.15 23.03
CA GLU A 107 -1.25 -11.75 22.90
C GLU A 107 -0.36 -11.02 21.88
N LEU A 108 -0.99 -10.15 21.08
CA LEU A 108 -0.31 -9.15 20.24
C LEU A 108 -0.69 -7.76 20.75
N ILE A 109 0.28 -7.00 21.23
CA ILE A 109 0.09 -5.65 21.77
C ILE A 109 0.54 -4.65 20.71
N ILE A 110 -0.40 -3.87 20.18
CA ILE A 110 -0.12 -2.91 19.12
C ILE A 110 -0.10 -1.50 19.69
N GLU A 111 1.05 -0.87 19.63
CA GLU A 111 1.29 0.55 19.88
C GLU A 111 1.49 1.23 18.51
N SER A 112 0.38 1.71 17.93
CA SER A 112 0.38 2.32 16.59
C SER A 112 -0.37 3.65 16.61
N ALA A 113 0.34 4.74 16.34
CA ALA A 113 -0.21 6.09 16.30
C ALA A 113 0.67 6.97 15.42
N ASP A 114 0.09 8.04 14.87
CA ASP A 114 0.86 9.09 14.17
C ASP A 114 1.61 9.91 15.22
N VAL A 115 2.88 9.54 15.44
CA VAL A 115 3.75 10.10 16.47
C VAL A 115 5.12 10.41 15.90
N ASP A 116 5.81 11.36 16.52
CA ASP A 116 7.22 11.61 16.25
C ASP A 116 8.11 10.53 16.90
N VAL A 117 9.43 10.71 16.77
CA VAL A 117 10.42 9.81 17.37
C VAL A 117 10.23 9.65 18.87
N GLN A 118 9.91 10.73 19.60
CA GLN A 118 9.74 10.68 21.06
C GLN A 118 8.49 9.90 21.45
N GLY A 119 7.40 10.09 20.72
CA GLY A 119 6.20 9.27 20.90
C GLY A 119 6.47 7.79 20.59
N GLN A 120 7.27 7.48 19.57
CA GLN A 120 7.66 6.10 19.28
C GLN A 120 8.57 5.50 20.36
N VAL A 121 9.47 6.29 20.96
CA VAL A 121 10.23 5.87 22.16
C VAL A 121 9.29 5.48 23.29
N GLN A 122 8.24 6.28 23.54
CA GLN A 122 7.25 5.97 24.58
C GLN A 122 6.48 4.67 24.27
N GLN A 123 6.12 4.42 23.00
CA GLN A 123 5.51 3.14 22.60
C GLN A 123 6.41 1.95 22.95
N ILE A 124 7.70 2.03 22.60
CA ILE A 124 8.66 0.94 22.89
C ILE A 124 8.80 0.76 24.41
N GLN A 125 8.88 1.84 25.18
CA GLN A 125 8.93 1.78 26.65
C GLN A 125 7.67 1.16 27.27
N ASN A 126 6.48 1.43 26.70
CA ASN A 126 5.25 0.76 27.14
C ASN A 126 5.34 -0.76 26.94
N LEU A 127 5.86 -1.20 25.80
CA LEU A 127 6.05 -2.62 25.49
C LEU A 127 7.09 -3.27 26.41
N ILE A 128 8.20 -2.58 26.71
CA ILE A 128 9.19 -3.01 27.71
C ILE A 128 8.52 -3.21 29.07
N ASN A 129 7.74 -2.22 29.54
CA ASN A 129 7.04 -2.29 30.81
C ASN A 129 5.97 -3.39 30.87
N ARG A 130 5.39 -3.75 29.73
CA ARG A 130 4.46 -4.88 29.59
C ARG A 130 5.16 -6.24 29.65
N GLY A 131 6.50 -6.28 29.55
CA GLY A 131 7.28 -7.51 29.63
C GLY A 131 7.03 -8.44 28.44
N VAL A 132 6.87 -7.88 27.24
CA VAL A 132 6.72 -8.68 26.01
C VAL A 132 7.98 -9.47 25.70
N ASP A 133 7.86 -10.59 25.01
CA ASP A 133 9.00 -11.45 24.64
C ASP A 133 9.76 -10.89 23.42
N ALA A 134 9.06 -10.22 22.52
CA ALA A 134 9.64 -9.56 21.36
C ALA A 134 8.90 -8.26 21.00
N ILE A 135 9.61 -7.32 20.38
CA ILE A 135 9.06 -6.09 19.80
C ILE A 135 9.38 -6.05 18.32
N ILE A 136 8.34 -5.93 17.49
CA ILE A 136 8.43 -5.61 16.07
C ILE A 136 8.31 -4.09 15.91
N ILE A 137 9.29 -3.45 15.27
CA ILE A 137 9.35 -2.00 15.10
C ILE A 137 9.30 -1.67 13.61
N ASN A 138 8.39 -0.79 13.18
CA ASN A 138 8.54 -0.05 11.93
C ASN A 138 9.02 1.38 12.29
N PRO A 139 10.32 1.67 12.16
CA PRO A 139 10.94 2.83 12.78
C PRO A 139 10.66 4.12 11.99
N ASN A 140 10.39 5.22 12.70
CA ASN A 140 10.32 6.57 12.13
C ASN A 140 11.71 7.13 11.80
N ASP A 141 12.76 6.63 12.45
CA ASP A 141 14.13 7.07 12.26
C ASP A 141 15.11 5.90 12.45
N GLN A 142 16.14 5.86 11.61
CA GLN A 142 17.13 4.79 11.59
C GLN A 142 18.05 4.76 12.81
N ASN A 143 18.32 5.90 13.45
CA ASN A 143 19.35 6.02 14.49
C ASN A 143 18.76 6.46 15.84
N ALA A 144 17.76 7.33 15.82
CA ALA A 144 17.27 7.99 17.02
C ALA A 144 16.56 7.04 18.00
N LEU A 145 16.14 5.86 17.53
CA LEU A 145 15.53 4.82 18.36
C LEU A 145 16.56 3.88 19.01
N ASN A 146 17.85 3.95 18.64
CA ASN A 146 18.86 3.02 19.13
C ASN A 146 18.92 2.94 20.67
N PRO A 147 18.86 4.05 21.45
CA PRO A 147 18.92 3.95 22.90
C PRO A 147 17.79 3.12 23.52
N VAL A 148 16.55 3.28 23.04
CA VAL A 148 15.39 2.53 23.57
C VAL A 148 15.36 1.09 23.04
N ILE A 149 15.92 0.84 21.85
CA ILE A 149 16.16 -0.51 21.35
C ILE A 149 17.15 -1.24 22.25
N GLU A 150 18.24 -0.58 22.64
CA GLU A 150 19.21 -1.15 23.58
C GLU A 150 18.58 -1.42 24.94
N GLU A 151 17.73 -0.53 25.44
CA GLU A 151 16.95 -0.74 26.67
C GLU A 151 16.07 -1.99 26.60
N ALA A 152 15.34 -2.20 25.50
CA ALA A 152 14.52 -3.39 25.30
C ALA A 152 15.36 -4.67 25.26
N VAL A 153 16.45 -4.66 24.51
CA VAL A 153 17.34 -5.84 24.41
C VAL A 153 18.00 -6.17 25.74
N ASP A 154 18.42 -5.16 26.49
CA ASP A 154 19.03 -5.35 27.82
C ASP A 154 18.01 -5.84 28.86
N ALA A 155 16.70 -5.61 28.63
CA ALA A 155 15.60 -6.23 29.37
C ALA A 155 15.29 -7.68 28.94
N GLY A 156 16.03 -8.23 27.98
CA GLY A 156 15.86 -9.59 27.47
C GLY A 156 14.82 -9.73 26.35
N ILE A 157 14.36 -8.61 25.78
CA ILE A 157 13.33 -8.58 24.75
C ILE A 157 13.98 -8.63 23.36
N LEU A 158 13.52 -9.54 22.49
CA LEU A 158 14.00 -9.59 21.11
C LEU A 158 13.46 -8.40 20.31
N VAL A 159 14.33 -7.63 19.65
CA VAL A 159 13.89 -6.50 18.82
C VAL A 159 14.09 -6.80 17.34
N ILE A 160 13.02 -6.67 16.57
CA ILE A 160 12.99 -6.90 15.11
C ILE A 160 12.51 -5.63 14.43
N ALA A 161 13.34 -5.04 13.58
CA ALA A 161 12.94 -3.92 12.73
C ALA A 161 12.45 -4.44 11.37
N VAL A 162 11.35 -3.87 10.88
CA VAL A 162 10.72 -4.24 9.60
C VAL A 162 10.49 -3.02 8.72
N ASP A 163 10.42 -3.24 7.41
CA ASP A 163 10.25 -2.21 6.35
C ASP A 163 11.45 -1.24 6.24
N GLN A 164 11.79 -0.55 7.32
CA GLN A 164 12.96 0.32 7.45
C GLN A 164 13.95 -0.24 8.46
N GLU A 165 15.23 -0.07 8.14
CA GLU A 165 16.30 -0.53 9.03
C GLU A 165 16.55 0.44 10.19
N VAL A 166 17.01 -0.13 11.30
CA VAL A 166 17.66 0.62 12.39
C VAL A 166 19.15 0.29 12.37
N SER A 167 19.97 1.24 12.80
CA SER A 167 21.43 1.07 12.84
C SER A 167 21.93 0.36 14.10
N SER A 168 21.08 0.16 15.11
CA SER A 168 21.44 -0.62 16.30
C SER A 168 21.83 -2.05 15.89
N PRO A 169 23.06 -2.51 16.20
CA PRO A 169 23.50 -3.87 15.87
C PRO A 169 22.82 -4.92 16.74
N LYS A 170 22.08 -4.51 17.78
CA LYS A 170 21.34 -5.41 18.67
C LYS A 170 19.94 -5.76 18.14
N ALA A 171 19.45 -5.05 17.12
CA ALA A 171 18.17 -5.36 16.47
C ALA A 171 18.38 -6.26 15.25
N ILE A 172 17.41 -7.11 14.97
CA ILE A 172 17.36 -7.89 13.73
C ILE A 172 16.60 -7.07 12.68
N ASN A 173 17.25 -6.74 11.57
CA ASN A 173 16.60 -6.06 10.45
C ASN A 173 16.02 -7.10 9.48
N VAL A 174 14.69 -7.15 9.37
CA VAL A 174 13.94 -7.91 8.34
C VAL A 174 13.33 -6.89 7.37
N VAL A 175 14.17 -6.36 6.49
CA VAL A 175 13.86 -5.19 5.67
C VAL A 175 14.06 -5.47 4.18
N THR A 176 13.41 -4.66 3.34
CA THR A 176 13.67 -4.63 1.91
C THR A 176 14.82 -3.68 1.62
N ASN A 177 15.74 -4.06 0.73
CA ASN A 177 16.69 -3.10 0.17
C ASN A 177 15.93 -2.13 -0.75
N GLN A 178 15.52 -0.99 -0.19
CA GLN A 178 14.64 -0.01 -0.82
C GLN A 178 15.25 0.57 -2.11
N LYS A 179 16.57 0.79 -2.12
CA LYS A 179 17.30 1.30 -3.28
C LYS A 179 17.31 0.29 -4.40
N GLU A 180 17.70 -0.95 -4.12
CA GLU A 180 17.72 -2.02 -5.13
C GLU A 180 16.32 -2.32 -5.66
N TRP A 181 15.32 -2.30 -4.78
CA TRP A 181 13.92 -2.46 -5.18
C TRP A 181 13.49 -1.39 -6.20
N ALA A 182 13.83 -0.12 -5.97
CA ALA A 182 13.54 0.95 -6.93
C ALA A 182 14.34 0.82 -8.22
N LYS A 183 15.60 0.35 -8.14
CA LYS A 183 16.43 0.12 -9.33
C LYS A 183 15.78 -0.90 -10.28
N ILE A 184 15.22 -1.98 -9.74
CA ILE A 184 14.53 -3.01 -10.54
C ILE A 184 13.40 -2.37 -11.35
N SER A 185 12.54 -1.57 -10.71
CA SER A 185 11.41 -0.92 -11.39
C SER A 185 11.83 0.16 -12.38
N ALA A 186 12.81 1.00 -12.02
CA ALA A 186 13.32 2.04 -12.91
C ALA A 186 13.99 1.44 -14.16
N ARG A 187 14.74 0.35 -13.99
CA ARG A 187 15.43 -0.34 -15.09
C ARG A 187 14.44 -0.98 -16.04
N TRP A 188 13.43 -1.67 -15.48
CA TRP A 188 12.33 -2.20 -16.26
C TRP A 188 11.64 -1.11 -17.10
N LEU A 189 11.35 0.06 -16.52
CA LEU A 189 10.72 1.16 -17.24
C LEU A 189 11.61 1.68 -18.37
N ALA A 190 12.89 1.96 -18.09
CA ALA A 190 13.83 2.45 -19.09
C ALA A 190 13.99 1.46 -20.26
N GLU A 191 14.08 0.15 -19.98
CA GLU A 191 14.13 -0.90 -20.99
C GLU A 191 12.86 -0.98 -21.82
N LYS A 192 11.67 -0.88 -21.19
CA LYS A 192 10.38 -0.87 -21.89
C LYS A 192 10.22 0.32 -22.84
N LEU A 193 10.82 1.46 -22.49
CA LEU A 193 10.87 2.64 -23.33
C LEU A 193 11.97 2.58 -24.41
N GLY A 194 12.76 1.51 -24.46
CA GLY A 194 13.91 1.39 -25.38
C GLY A 194 15.01 2.41 -25.07
N GLY A 195 15.16 2.78 -23.79
CA GLY A 195 16.17 3.71 -23.29
C GLY A 195 15.91 5.18 -23.60
N LYS A 196 14.70 5.55 -24.05
CA LYS A 196 14.37 6.93 -24.40
C LYS A 196 12.92 7.33 -24.11
N GLY A 197 12.69 8.57 -23.73
CA GLY A 197 11.35 9.13 -23.56
C GLY A 197 11.23 10.08 -22.38
N ASP A 198 10.14 10.82 -22.35
CA ASP A 198 9.83 11.72 -21.26
C ASP A 198 9.07 10.97 -20.17
N VAL A 199 9.53 11.10 -18.93
CA VAL A 199 8.94 10.46 -17.74
C VAL A 199 8.69 11.49 -16.65
N VAL A 200 7.68 11.24 -15.83
CA VAL A 200 7.42 12.02 -14.61
C VAL A 200 7.70 11.15 -13.39
N LEU A 201 8.15 11.78 -12.30
CA LEU A 201 8.38 11.13 -11.02
C LEU A 201 7.31 11.58 -10.02
N ILE A 202 6.48 10.64 -9.57
CA ILE A 202 5.55 10.85 -8.46
C ILE A 202 6.08 10.06 -7.26
N GLU A 203 6.75 10.75 -6.35
CA GLU A 203 7.47 10.12 -5.23
C GLU A 203 6.63 10.03 -3.94
N GLY A 204 7.23 9.41 -2.92
CA GLY A 204 6.65 9.29 -1.58
C GLY A 204 6.80 10.53 -0.70
N PHE A 205 6.78 10.34 0.62
CA PHE A 205 7.12 11.41 1.56
C PHE A 205 8.59 11.80 1.44
N VAL A 206 8.83 13.04 1.00
CA VAL A 206 10.18 13.62 0.94
C VAL A 206 10.78 13.67 2.35
N GLY A 207 12.03 13.25 2.47
CA GLY A 207 12.75 13.13 3.73
C GLY A 207 12.53 11.81 4.47
N HIS A 208 11.56 10.98 4.05
CA HIS A 208 11.43 9.64 4.61
C HIS A 208 12.57 8.73 4.09
N PRO A 209 13.31 8.00 4.94
CA PRO A 209 14.47 7.21 4.53
C PRO A 209 14.21 6.27 3.34
N ALA A 210 13.10 5.51 3.38
CA ALA A 210 12.64 4.68 2.27
C ALA A 210 12.53 5.43 0.93
N ASN A 211 11.94 6.62 0.95
CA ASN A 211 11.73 7.42 -0.24
C ASN A 211 13.06 7.89 -0.82
N GLU A 212 13.96 8.40 0.04
CA GLU A 212 15.26 8.87 -0.38
C GLU A 212 16.10 7.75 -1.02
N ALA A 213 16.13 6.56 -0.40
CA ALA A 213 16.81 5.39 -0.95
C ALA A 213 16.25 4.98 -2.32
N ARG A 214 14.92 5.00 -2.48
CA ARG A 214 14.26 4.67 -3.76
C ARG A 214 14.60 5.70 -4.84
N MET A 215 14.51 6.99 -4.53
CA MET A 215 14.78 8.06 -5.50
C MET A 215 16.26 8.13 -5.90
N GLU A 216 17.18 7.81 -4.99
CA GLU A 216 18.58 7.62 -5.31
C GLU A 216 18.77 6.46 -6.30
N GLY A 217 18.11 5.32 -6.06
CA GLY A 217 18.12 4.17 -6.97
C GLY A 217 17.56 4.49 -8.36
N VAL A 218 16.45 5.22 -8.43
CA VAL A 218 15.88 5.70 -9.71
C VAL A 218 16.86 6.61 -10.44
N ALA A 219 17.47 7.58 -9.75
CA ALA A 219 18.42 8.51 -10.34
C ALA A 219 19.67 7.79 -10.90
N GLU A 220 20.21 6.81 -10.15
CA GLU A 220 21.35 6.01 -10.61
C GLU A 220 21.02 5.23 -11.88
N VAL A 221 19.84 4.59 -11.94
CA VAL A 221 19.45 3.84 -13.14
C VAL A 221 19.23 4.78 -14.32
N PHE A 222 18.49 5.88 -14.16
CA PHE A 222 18.23 6.79 -15.27
C PHE A 222 19.50 7.46 -15.81
N ALA A 223 20.55 7.62 -15.00
CA ALA A 223 21.85 8.08 -15.47
C ALA A 223 22.51 7.10 -16.48
N GLU A 224 22.16 5.80 -16.44
CA GLU A 224 22.60 4.81 -17.43
C GLU A 224 21.84 4.92 -18.77
N TYR A 225 20.70 5.63 -18.81
CA TYR A 225 19.84 5.79 -19.99
C TYR A 225 19.66 7.28 -20.34
N PRO A 226 20.64 7.92 -20.99
CA PRO A 226 20.62 9.37 -21.24
C PRO A 226 19.51 9.85 -22.18
N GLY A 227 18.76 8.94 -22.82
CA GLY A 227 17.56 9.27 -23.59
C GLY A 227 16.29 9.41 -22.75
N ILE A 228 16.32 9.02 -21.48
CA ILE A 228 15.22 9.19 -20.53
C ILE A 228 15.29 10.60 -19.95
N ASN A 229 14.25 11.39 -20.15
CA ASN A 229 14.14 12.75 -19.64
C ASN A 229 13.10 12.81 -18.52
N VAL A 230 13.51 13.20 -17.32
CA VAL A 230 12.55 13.50 -16.26
C VAL A 230 11.98 14.90 -16.50
N VAL A 231 10.72 14.99 -16.92
CA VAL A 231 10.04 16.25 -17.29
C VAL A 231 9.19 16.83 -16.16
N GLY A 232 8.98 16.07 -15.08
CA GLY A 232 8.27 16.51 -13.89
C GLY A 232 8.63 15.65 -12.68
N ARG A 233 8.67 16.26 -11.50
CA ARG A 233 8.85 15.58 -10.22
C ARG A 233 8.01 16.25 -9.15
N ASP A 234 7.18 15.48 -8.46
CA ASP A 234 6.40 15.94 -7.32
C ASP A 234 6.04 14.75 -6.42
N THR A 235 5.49 15.00 -5.24
CA THR A 235 5.19 13.99 -4.23
C THR A 235 3.71 13.61 -4.21
N GLY A 236 3.44 12.31 -4.34
CA GLY A 236 2.13 11.72 -4.07
C GLY A 236 1.89 11.44 -2.59
N LYS A 237 2.88 11.67 -1.71
CA LYS A 237 2.80 11.44 -0.25
C LYS A 237 2.30 10.05 0.14
N TRP A 238 2.57 9.03 -0.68
CA TRP A 238 2.01 7.67 -0.55
C TRP A 238 0.49 7.62 -0.37
N ASP A 239 -0.20 8.65 -0.87
CA ASP A 239 -1.65 8.78 -0.83
C ASP A 239 -2.19 8.70 -2.26
N GLN A 240 -3.18 7.84 -2.47
CA GLN A 240 -3.71 7.58 -3.81
C GLN A 240 -4.32 8.84 -4.42
N ALA A 241 -5.09 9.61 -3.65
CA ALA A 241 -5.76 10.81 -4.13
C ALA A 241 -4.76 11.91 -4.49
N THR A 242 -3.76 12.13 -3.65
CA THR A 242 -2.67 13.08 -3.89
C THR A 242 -1.86 12.67 -5.12
N GLY A 243 -1.52 11.39 -5.28
CA GLY A 243 -0.84 10.89 -6.47
C GLY A 243 -1.63 11.12 -7.76
N GLN A 244 -2.95 10.89 -7.76
CA GLN A 244 -3.82 11.18 -8.90
C GLN A 244 -3.87 12.68 -9.23
N GLN A 245 -3.92 13.54 -8.20
CA GLN A 245 -3.91 14.97 -8.38
C GLN A 245 -2.58 15.45 -8.98
N VAL A 246 -1.45 14.93 -8.51
CA VAL A 246 -0.12 15.23 -9.06
C VAL A 246 -0.03 14.82 -10.53
N MET A 247 -0.44 13.59 -10.87
CA MET A 247 -0.42 13.14 -12.26
C MET A 247 -1.31 14.04 -13.14
N SER A 248 -2.48 14.43 -12.63
CA SER A 248 -3.39 15.33 -13.33
C SER A 248 -2.80 16.73 -13.57
N ASN A 249 -1.89 17.20 -12.70
CA ASN A 249 -1.16 18.45 -12.89
C ASN A 249 -0.04 18.34 -13.94
N PHE A 250 0.43 17.12 -14.25
CA PHE A 250 1.47 16.88 -15.25
C PHE A 250 0.93 16.68 -16.67
N LEU A 251 -0.36 16.34 -16.84
CA LEU A 251 -1.03 16.13 -18.13
C LEU A 251 -1.50 17.45 -18.78
#